data_AF-M1ZXV8-F1
#
_entry.id   AF-M1ZXV8-F1
#
_cell.length_a   1.000
_cell.length_b   1.000
_cell.length_c   1.000
_cell.angle_alpha   90.00
_cell.angle_beta   90.00
_cell.angle_gamma   90.00
#
_symmetry.space_group_name_H-M   'P 1'
#
loop_
_entity.id
_entity.type
_entity.pdbx_description
1 polymer ?
#
loop_
_entity_poly.entity_id
_entity_poly.type
_entity_poly.pdbx_seq_one_letter_code
_entity_poly.pdbx_strand_id
1 'polypeptide(L)'
;SQFLLKDIPFGAKTITQKYTVPVEKIDYMTSYNEWLNIQNGQAPSSILKLDSVPRYISNGRDLGEYVHKDNSIQVTLTACSILLGFGQEALSLSNPYLFSKTQEGFATFGSPHVLDFATRASRMALESAWFQKFLVHRRLRPEEFGGCVQNLKTGVAKYPINPELLDSKVLEIVFKKYGTYLLPMAYTEGCPTHPAYPAGHATHIGAGVTILKAFFNEDYIIPNPVVASADGLDLQPYLKGDLKVGGELNKLAANIALGRDFAGVHWRSDCLEGMRLGEAVAIGLLQDYRNTYNEEFHGFSFTKFDG
;
A
#
# COMPACT_ATOMS: atom_id res chain seq x y z
N SER A 1 0.37 -5.29 -8.93
CA SER A 1 -0.90 -4.88 -9.58
C SER A 1 -0.56 -4.20 -10.89
N GLN A 2 -1.40 -4.33 -11.92
CA GLN A 2 -1.27 -3.59 -13.18
C GLN A 2 -1.19 -2.08 -12.95
N PHE A 3 -1.85 -1.56 -11.91
CA PHE A 3 -1.83 -0.14 -11.58
C PHE A 3 -0.48 0.38 -11.04
N LEU A 4 0.48 -0.51 -10.74
CA LEU A 4 1.86 -0.16 -10.40
C LEU A 4 2.86 -0.34 -11.56
N LEU A 5 2.39 -0.82 -12.72
CA LEU A 5 3.26 -1.17 -13.85
C LEU A 5 2.87 -0.45 -15.14
N LYS A 6 1.56 -0.34 -15.43
CA LYS A 6 1.07 0.34 -16.64
C LYS A 6 1.42 1.82 -16.59
N ASP A 7 1.70 2.40 -17.75
CA ASP A 7 1.87 3.85 -17.89
C ASP A 7 0.64 4.61 -17.39
N ILE A 8 0.88 5.75 -16.73
CA ILE A 8 -0.17 6.58 -16.14
C ILE A 8 -0.52 7.73 -17.10
N PRO A 9 -1.77 7.81 -17.59
CA PRO A 9 -2.27 9.02 -18.24
C PRO A 9 -2.31 10.18 -17.23
N PHE A 10 -1.68 11.31 -17.56
CA PHE A 10 -1.61 12.48 -16.68
C PHE A 10 -1.82 13.78 -17.47
N GLY A 11 -3.08 14.03 -17.81
CA GLY A 11 -3.46 15.12 -18.72
C GLY A 11 -2.89 14.87 -20.12
N ALA A 12 -2.19 15.86 -20.68
CA ALA A 12 -1.55 15.77 -21.99
C ALA A 12 -0.17 15.06 -21.96
N LYS A 13 0.16 14.36 -20.87
CA LYS A 13 1.42 13.64 -20.70
C LYS A 13 1.16 12.21 -20.21
N THR A 14 2.12 11.33 -20.46
CA THR A 14 2.18 9.99 -19.90
C THR A 14 3.34 9.88 -18.92
N ILE A 15 3.13 9.23 -17.77
CA ILE A 15 4.17 8.96 -16.78
C ILE A 15 4.46 7.46 -16.78
N THR A 16 5.71 7.10 -17.08
CA THR A 16 6.20 5.71 -16.97
C THR A 16 6.54 5.36 -15.53
N GLN A 17 6.13 4.17 -15.08
CA GLN A 17 6.27 3.72 -13.69
C GLN A 17 7.62 3.02 -13.41
N LYS A 18 8.73 3.73 -13.71
CA LYS A 18 10.07 3.35 -13.26
C LYS A 18 10.49 4.22 -12.08
N TYR A 19 11.02 3.61 -11.03
CA TYR A 19 11.36 4.26 -9.77
C TYR A 19 12.84 4.12 -9.47
N THR A 20 13.40 5.11 -8.78
CA THR A 20 14.69 4.97 -8.12
C THR A 20 14.50 4.01 -6.94
N VAL A 21 15.22 2.91 -6.92
CA VAL A 21 15.09 1.85 -5.91
C VAL A 21 16.41 1.66 -5.14
N PRO A 22 16.42 1.04 -3.95
CA PRO A 22 17.63 0.79 -3.20
C PRO A 22 18.46 -0.32 -3.84
N VAL A 23 19.77 -0.27 -3.67
CA VAL A 23 20.65 -1.36 -4.10
C VAL A 23 20.35 -2.66 -3.35
N GLU A 24 20.57 -3.79 -4.01
CA GLU A 24 20.28 -5.10 -3.46
C GLU A 24 21.15 -5.46 -2.24
N LYS A 25 20.61 -6.32 -1.36
CA LYS A 25 21.34 -7.00 -0.27
C LYS A 25 21.95 -6.10 0.82
N ILE A 26 21.58 -4.82 0.87
CA ILE A 26 21.95 -3.90 1.94
C ILE A 26 20.76 -3.67 2.86
N ASP A 27 20.95 -3.94 4.15
CA ASP A 27 19.97 -3.72 5.21
C ASP A 27 20.60 -2.88 6.32
N TYR A 28 19.77 -2.19 7.07
CA TYR A 28 20.14 -1.20 8.09
C TYR A 28 19.64 -1.61 9.48
N MET A 29 20.08 -0.89 10.52
CA MET A 29 19.74 -1.18 11.92
C MET A 29 20.12 -2.61 12.35
N THR A 30 21.23 -3.11 11.80
CA THR A 30 21.69 -4.49 12.03
C THR A 30 22.69 -4.59 13.19
N SER A 31 23.22 -3.46 13.66
CA SER A 31 24.03 -3.37 14.87
C SER A 31 23.21 -2.84 16.06
N TYR A 32 23.53 -3.29 17.27
CA TYR A 32 22.80 -2.88 18.48
C TYR A 32 22.88 -1.38 18.75
N ASN A 33 24.04 -0.76 18.54
CA ASN A 33 24.22 0.68 18.78
C ASN A 33 23.44 1.51 17.76
N GLU A 34 23.47 1.15 16.47
CA GLU A 34 22.68 1.85 15.44
C GLU A 34 21.18 1.71 15.74
N TRP A 35 20.71 0.49 16.00
CA TRP A 35 19.32 0.24 16.38
C TRP A 35 18.91 1.10 17.59
N LEU A 36 19.67 1.06 18.69
CA LEU A 36 19.35 1.80 19.91
C LEU A 36 19.37 3.32 19.69
N ASN A 37 20.29 3.84 18.87
CA ASN A 37 20.32 5.26 18.53
C ASN A 37 19.05 5.68 17.79
N ILE A 38 18.59 4.90 16.81
CA ILE A 38 17.33 5.14 16.10
C ILE A 38 16.14 5.08 17.06
N GLN A 39 16.08 4.07 17.94
CA GLN A 39 15.01 3.97 18.95
C GLN A 39 14.98 5.19 19.90
N ASN A 40 16.13 5.81 20.16
CA ASN A 40 16.25 7.04 20.95
C ASN A 40 16.01 8.32 20.15
N GLY A 41 15.53 8.23 18.90
CA GLY A 41 15.18 9.37 18.07
C GLY A 41 16.37 10.09 17.43
N GLN A 42 17.53 9.45 17.37
CA GLN A 42 18.67 10.01 16.64
C GLN A 42 18.51 9.83 15.13
N ALA A 43 19.09 10.74 14.36
CA ALA A 43 19.16 10.60 12.91
C ALA A 43 20.03 9.39 12.52
N PRO A 44 19.72 8.71 11.39
CA PRO A 44 20.55 7.62 10.90
C PRO A 44 21.97 8.12 10.57
N SER A 45 22.96 7.31 10.92
CA SER A 45 24.36 7.53 10.55
C SER A 45 24.67 7.09 9.11
N SER A 46 23.84 6.18 8.57
CA SER A 46 23.93 5.65 7.21
C SER A 46 23.01 6.41 6.26
N ILE A 47 23.40 6.48 4.98
CA ILE A 47 22.56 7.01 3.90
C ILE A 47 22.01 5.82 3.10
N LEU A 48 20.74 5.90 2.70
CA LEU A 48 20.12 4.91 1.83
C LEU A 48 20.88 4.85 0.50
N LYS A 49 21.35 3.66 0.12
CA LYS A 49 22.10 3.46 -1.13
C LYS A 49 21.12 3.14 -2.25
N LEU A 50 21.05 4.01 -3.24
CA LEU A 50 20.13 3.91 -4.37
C LEU A 50 20.84 3.39 -5.61
N ASP A 51 20.12 2.61 -6.41
CA ASP A 51 20.51 2.24 -7.75
C ASP A 51 20.45 3.48 -8.67
N SER A 52 21.47 3.65 -9.51
CA SER A 52 21.52 4.75 -10.47
C SER A 52 20.57 4.55 -11.65
N VAL A 53 20.09 3.32 -11.88
CA VAL A 53 19.17 2.96 -12.96
C VAL A 53 17.76 2.79 -12.39
N PRO A 54 16.77 3.62 -12.82
CA PRO A 54 15.39 3.42 -12.42
C PRO A 54 14.79 2.11 -12.95
N ARG A 55 14.00 1.44 -12.11
CA ARG A 55 13.42 0.11 -12.38
C ARG A 55 11.90 0.09 -12.17
N TYR A 56 11.21 -0.78 -12.90
CA TYR A 56 9.88 -1.24 -12.51
C TYR A 56 10.00 -2.05 -11.22
N ILE A 57 8.93 -2.03 -10.40
CA ILE A 57 8.86 -2.84 -9.18
C ILE A 57 8.89 -4.32 -9.58
N SER A 58 9.98 -5.02 -9.27
CA SER A 58 10.15 -6.45 -9.56
C SER A 58 10.25 -7.32 -8.30
N ASN A 59 10.54 -6.72 -7.14
CA ASN A 59 10.69 -7.43 -5.88
C ASN A 59 10.20 -6.63 -4.66
N GLY A 60 10.26 -7.24 -3.46
CA GLY A 60 9.78 -6.64 -2.21
C GLY A 60 10.58 -5.41 -1.75
N ARG A 61 11.86 -5.28 -2.11
CA ARG A 61 12.67 -4.10 -1.80
C ARG A 61 12.26 -2.89 -2.63
N ASP A 62 12.01 -3.10 -3.91
CA ASP A 62 11.50 -2.05 -4.79
C ASP A 62 10.13 -1.56 -4.31
N LEU A 63 9.25 -2.51 -3.96
CA LEU A 63 7.93 -2.19 -3.43
C LEU A 63 8.02 -1.47 -2.08
N GLY A 64 8.94 -1.91 -1.22
CA GLY A 64 9.27 -1.27 0.05
C GLY A 64 9.73 0.17 -0.13
N GLU A 65 10.54 0.47 -1.14
CA GLU A 65 10.96 1.84 -1.43
C GLU A 65 9.86 2.68 -2.08
N TYR A 66 9.02 2.09 -2.94
CA TYR A 66 7.85 2.79 -3.46
C TYR A 66 7.01 3.35 -2.32
N VAL A 67 6.68 2.50 -1.33
CA VAL A 67 5.87 2.92 -0.17
C VAL A 67 6.66 3.71 0.87
N HIS A 68 7.98 3.89 0.69
CA HIS A 68 8.81 4.79 1.50
C HIS A 68 8.66 6.24 1.02
N LYS A 69 8.51 6.43 -0.30
CA LYS A 69 8.52 7.74 -0.94
C LYS A 69 7.16 8.19 -1.46
N ASP A 70 6.14 7.33 -1.43
CA ASP A 70 4.82 7.66 -1.91
C ASP A 70 4.10 8.69 -1.03
N ASN A 71 3.21 9.45 -1.66
CA ASN A 71 2.27 10.31 -0.95
C ASN A 71 0.95 9.57 -0.74
N SER A 72 0.21 9.89 0.31
CA SER A 72 -1.02 9.17 0.73
C SER A 72 -2.15 9.11 -0.29
N ILE A 73 -2.11 9.93 -1.34
CA ILE A 73 -3.08 9.92 -2.44
C ILE A 73 -2.51 9.38 -3.75
N GLN A 74 -1.19 9.25 -3.87
CA GLN A 74 -0.49 9.02 -5.13
C GLN A 74 -0.99 7.76 -5.82
N VAL A 75 -0.93 6.63 -5.13
CA VAL A 75 -1.28 5.33 -5.72
C VAL A 75 -2.77 5.23 -6.12
N THR A 76 -3.68 5.80 -5.33
CA THR A 76 -5.11 5.79 -5.66
C THR A 76 -5.38 6.71 -6.84
N LEU A 77 -4.74 7.88 -6.87
CA LEU A 77 -4.85 8.84 -7.96
C LEU A 77 -4.33 8.23 -9.27
N THR A 78 -3.16 7.59 -9.26
CA THR A 78 -2.59 6.99 -10.47
C THR A 78 -3.42 5.82 -10.96
N ALA A 79 -3.95 4.97 -10.07
CA ALA A 79 -4.88 3.90 -10.43
C ALA A 79 -6.18 4.47 -11.03
N CYS A 80 -6.73 5.54 -10.45
CA CYS A 80 -7.91 6.24 -10.98
C CYS A 80 -7.65 6.77 -12.39
N SER A 81 -6.51 7.41 -12.63
CA SER A 81 -6.15 7.92 -13.95
C SER A 81 -6.02 6.81 -15.00
N ILE A 82 -5.44 5.66 -14.64
CA ILE A 82 -5.36 4.49 -15.53
C ILE A 82 -6.76 3.96 -15.84
N LEU A 83 -7.61 3.81 -14.82
CA LEU A 83 -8.99 3.33 -14.97
C LEU A 83 -9.84 4.25 -15.85
N LEU A 84 -9.73 5.57 -15.67
CA LEU A 84 -10.38 6.55 -16.55
C LEU A 84 -9.90 6.41 -18.01
N GLY A 85 -8.63 6.04 -18.21
CA GLY A 85 -8.06 5.79 -19.53
C GLY A 85 -8.62 4.55 -20.25
N PHE A 86 -9.27 3.63 -19.53
CA PHE A 86 -9.97 2.49 -20.16
C PHE A 86 -11.30 2.88 -20.79
N GLY A 87 -11.83 4.06 -20.47
CA GLY A 87 -13.05 4.59 -21.07
C GLY A 87 -14.35 4.05 -20.44
N GLN A 88 -15.47 4.33 -21.11
CA GLN A 88 -16.82 4.13 -20.58
C GLN A 88 -17.14 2.67 -20.21
N GLU A 89 -16.56 1.70 -20.93
CA GLU A 89 -16.77 0.26 -20.67
C GLU A 89 -16.23 -0.20 -19.32
N ALA A 90 -15.29 0.54 -18.74
CA ALA A 90 -14.72 0.26 -17.43
C ALA A 90 -15.50 0.93 -16.28
N LEU A 91 -16.51 1.78 -16.56
CA LEU A 91 -17.31 2.43 -15.52
C LEU A 91 -18.31 1.44 -14.89
N SER A 92 -18.64 1.67 -13.62
CA SER A 92 -19.62 0.85 -12.90
C SER A 92 -20.98 0.85 -13.62
N LEU A 93 -21.65 -0.30 -13.63
CA LEU A 93 -23.01 -0.46 -14.15
C LEU A 93 -24.04 0.37 -13.36
N SER A 94 -23.71 0.80 -12.13
CA SER A 94 -24.55 1.70 -11.34
C SER A 94 -24.42 3.17 -11.74
N ASN A 95 -23.56 3.52 -12.70
CA ASN A 95 -23.42 4.90 -13.18
C ASN A 95 -24.70 5.32 -13.95
N PRO A 96 -25.44 6.34 -13.48
CA PRO A 96 -26.73 6.73 -14.07
C PRO A 96 -26.61 7.26 -15.51
N TYR A 97 -25.41 7.66 -15.92
CA TYR A 97 -25.16 8.16 -17.27
C TYR A 97 -24.70 7.09 -18.25
N LEU A 98 -24.43 5.86 -17.81
CA LEU A 98 -23.77 4.83 -18.63
C LEU A 98 -24.53 4.52 -19.93
N PHE A 99 -25.87 4.54 -19.88
CA PHE A 99 -26.74 4.26 -21.03
C PHE A 99 -27.52 5.50 -21.50
N SER A 100 -27.20 6.68 -20.95
CA SER A 100 -27.86 7.91 -21.37
C SER A 100 -27.39 8.31 -22.77
N LYS A 101 -28.33 8.68 -23.64
CA LYS A 101 -28.03 9.16 -25.00
C LYS A 101 -27.84 10.67 -25.06
N THR A 102 -28.18 11.38 -23.98
CA THR A 102 -28.33 12.84 -23.95
C THR A 102 -27.67 13.50 -22.75
N GLN A 103 -27.06 12.73 -21.85
CA GLN A 103 -26.36 13.21 -20.66
C GLN A 103 -25.06 12.45 -20.46
N GLU A 104 -24.08 13.10 -19.85
CA GLU A 104 -22.81 12.49 -19.45
C GLU A 104 -22.48 12.87 -18.01
N GLY A 105 -21.68 12.03 -17.35
CA GLY A 105 -21.16 12.32 -16.02
C GLY A 105 -19.99 13.28 -16.06
N PHE A 106 -19.97 14.24 -15.13
CA PHE A 106 -18.82 15.11 -14.91
C PHE A 106 -18.71 15.46 -13.43
N ALA A 107 -19.39 16.52 -12.98
CA ALA A 107 -19.42 16.94 -11.59
C ALA A 107 -20.01 15.85 -10.66
N THR A 108 -20.97 15.09 -11.18
CA THR A 108 -21.51 13.86 -10.59
C THR A 108 -21.22 12.70 -11.53
N PHE A 109 -20.96 11.52 -10.96
CA PHE A 109 -20.65 10.26 -11.64
C PHE A 109 -19.64 10.32 -12.84
N GLY A 110 -18.81 11.35 -12.92
CA GLY A 110 -17.78 11.52 -13.94
C GLY A 110 -16.37 11.66 -13.33
N SER A 111 -15.40 12.01 -14.18
CA SER A 111 -13.98 12.03 -13.77
C SER A 111 -13.66 12.99 -12.61
N PRO A 112 -14.17 14.24 -12.54
CA PRO A 112 -13.97 15.09 -11.36
C PRO A 112 -14.46 14.45 -10.06
N HIS A 113 -15.60 13.78 -10.09
CA HIS A 113 -16.21 13.19 -8.92
C HIS A 113 -15.38 12.04 -8.34
N VAL A 114 -15.00 11.06 -9.18
CA VAL A 114 -14.22 9.92 -8.71
C VAL A 114 -12.82 10.33 -8.26
N LEU A 115 -12.19 11.31 -8.93
CA LEU A 115 -10.88 11.84 -8.52
C LEU A 115 -10.95 12.53 -7.15
N ASP A 116 -12.01 13.31 -6.88
CA ASP A 116 -12.23 13.90 -5.56
C ASP A 116 -12.40 12.80 -4.51
N PHE A 117 -13.30 11.85 -4.72
CA PHE A 117 -13.58 10.83 -3.70
C PHE A 117 -12.37 9.92 -3.45
N ALA A 118 -11.66 9.53 -4.52
CA ALA A 118 -10.47 8.69 -4.44
C ALA A 118 -9.36 9.33 -3.60
N THR A 119 -9.23 10.66 -3.64
CA THR A 119 -8.22 11.40 -2.88
C THR A 119 -8.73 11.84 -1.50
N ARG A 120 -10.00 12.26 -1.40
CA ARG A 120 -10.67 12.68 -0.15
C ARG A 120 -10.71 11.56 0.89
N ALA A 121 -11.03 10.34 0.45
CA ALA A 121 -11.10 9.18 1.34
C ALA A 121 -9.78 8.92 2.09
N SER A 122 -8.63 9.28 1.50
CA SER A 122 -7.30 9.07 2.10
C SER A 122 -7.18 9.78 3.45
N ARG A 123 -7.51 11.07 3.52
CA ARG A 123 -7.39 11.83 4.78
C ARG A 123 -8.32 11.30 5.85
N MET A 124 -9.59 11.04 5.52
CA MET A 124 -10.58 10.51 6.47
C MET A 124 -10.14 9.16 7.05
N ALA A 125 -9.56 8.32 6.19
CA ALA A 125 -9.02 7.02 6.58
C ALA A 125 -7.80 7.17 7.52
N LEU A 126 -6.90 8.13 7.25
CA LEU A 126 -5.77 8.43 8.13
C LEU A 126 -6.21 8.97 9.49
N GLU A 127 -7.20 9.88 9.56
CA GLU A 127 -7.71 10.38 10.85
C GLU A 127 -8.24 9.22 11.72
N SER A 128 -8.97 8.28 11.10
CA SER A 128 -9.45 7.06 11.77
C SER A 128 -8.29 6.17 12.23
N ALA A 129 -7.26 5.97 11.39
CA ALA A 129 -6.08 5.19 11.76
C ALA A 129 -5.29 5.84 12.90
N TRP A 130 -5.18 7.17 12.94
CA TRP A 130 -4.44 7.88 13.99
C TRP A 130 -5.12 7.76 15.34
N PHE A 131 -6.46 7.79 15.38
CA PHE A 131 -7.21 7.47 16.60
C PHE A 131 -6.85 6.08 17.12
N GLN A 132 -6.87 5.06 16.25
CA GLN A 132 -6.54 3.69 16.62
C GLN A 132 -5.08 3.54 17.09
N LYS A 133 -4.14 4.21 16.41
CA LYS A 133 -2.71 4.19 16.75
C LYS A 133 -2.45 4.77 18.14
N PHE A 134 -2.92 6.00 18.40
CA PHE A 134 -2.50 6.75 19.58
C PHE A 134 -3.45 6.60 20.76
N LEU A 135 -4.76 6.63 20.53
CA LEU A 135 -5.74 6.66 21.62
C LEU A 135 -6.14 5.26 22.06
N VAL A 136 -6.06 4.26 21.17
CA VAL A 136 -6.46 2.88 21.47
C VAL A 136 -5.26 1.97 21.72
N HIS A 137 -4.50 1.63 20.68
CA HIS A 137 -3.67 0.43 20.68
C HIS A 137 -2.21 0.65 21.09
N ARG A 138 -1.56 1.71 20.61
CA ARG A 138 -0.13 2.02 20.88
C ARG A 138 0.79 0.80 20.71
N ARG A 139 0.55 0.00 19.66
CA ARG A 139 1.29 -1.23 19.40
C ARG A 139 2.72 -0.94 18.96
N LEU A 140 3.67 -1.69 19.53
CA LEU A 140 5.07 -1.69 19.10
C LEU A 140 5.26 -2.14 17.65
N ARG A 141 6.33 -1.63 17.03
CA ARG A 141 6.80 -1.90 15.68
C ARG A 141 7.64 -3.18 15.60
N PRO A 142 7.81 -3.76 14.39
CA PRO A 142 8.63 -4.96 14.24
C PRO A 142 10.09 -4.78 14.65
N GLU A 143 10.69 -3.61 14.39
CA GLU A 143 12.07 -3.31 14.80
C GLU A 143 12.26 -3.23 16.33
N GLU A 144 11.26 -2.71 17.04
CA GLU A 144 11.23 -2.65 18.51
C GLU A 144 11.15 -4.08 19.08
N PHE A 145 10.27 -4.92 18.50
CA PHE A 145 10.15 -6.32 18.88
C PHE A 145 11.42 -7.12 18.54
N GLY A 146 12.09 -6.83 17.42
CA GLY A 146 13.41 -7.37 17.10
C GLY A 146 14.46 -7.03 18.17
N GLY A 147 14.39 -5.83 18.74
CA GLY A 147 15.17 -5.47 19.93
C GLY A 147 14.87 -6.32 21.16
N CYS A 148 13.60 -6.64 21.41
CA CYS A 148 13.21 -7.57 22.48
C CYS A 148 13.80 -8.97 22.25
N VAL A 149 13.77 -9.49 21.01
CA VAL A 149 14.38 -10.78 20.65
C VAL A 149 15.88 -10.77 20.90
N GLN A 150 16.59 -9.73 20.42
CA GLN A 150 18.02 -9.54 20.65
C GLN A 150 18.36 -9.58 22.14
N ASN A 151 17.67 -8.77 22.95
CA ASN A 151 17.94 -8.67 24.38
C ASN A 151 17.62 -9.96 25.16
N LEU A 152 16.63 -10.75 24.70
CA LEU A 152 16.35 -12.06 25.25
C LEU A 152 17.46 -13.06 24.92
N LYS A 153 17.85 -13.16 23.65
CA LYS A 153 18.84 -14.14 23.19
C LYS A 153 20.24 -13.88 23.74
N THR A 154 20.58 -12.62 24.07
CA THR A 154 21.86 -12.25 24.70
C THR A 154 21.82 -12.24 26.23
N GLY A 155 20.67 -12.56 26.85
CA GLY A 155 20.53 -12.63 28.30
C GLY A 155 20.47 -11.27 29.02
N VAL A 156 20.31 -10.16 28.29
CA VAL A 156 20.20 -8.81 28.85
C VAL A 156 18.84 -8.59 29.53
N ALA A 157 17.76 -9.16 28.97
CA ALA A 157 16.41 -9.03 29.52
C ALA A 157 15.58 -10.31 29.28
N LYS A 158 14.43 -10.42 29.95
CA LYS A 158 13.48 -11.52 29.75
C LYS A 158 12.15 -10.97 29.25
N TYR A 159 11.64 -11.55 28.17
CA TYR A 159 10.36 -11.19 27.57
C TYR A 159 9.53 -12.46 27.32
N PRO A 160 8.19 -12.42 27.39
CA PRO A 160 7.33 -13.55 27.08
C PRO A 160 7.18 -13.73 25.56
N ILE A 161 8.28 -14.00 24.86
CA ILE A 161 8.29 -14.23 23.41
C ILE A 161 7.97 -15.71 23.14
N ASN A 162 7.07 -15.95 22.17
CA ASN A 162 6.66 -17.30 21.80
C ASN A 162 7.88 -18.14 21.32
N PRO A 163 8.05 -19.37 21.86
CA PRO A 163 9.11 -20.29 21.43
C PRO A 163 9.18 -20.55 19.93
N GLU A 164 8.05 -20.50 19.21
CA GLU A 164 8.02 -20.68 17.74
C GLU A 164 9.01 -19.74 17.03
N LEU A 165 9.11 -18.48 17.48
CA LEU A 165 10.10 -17.56 16.95
C LEU A 165 11.51 -17.85 17.48
N LEU A 166 11.64 -18.17 18.76
CA LEU A 166 12.94 -18.38 19.42
C LEU A 166 13.68 -19.63 18.93
N ASP A 167 12.92 -20.63 18.48
CA ASP A 167 13.39 -21.91 17.94
C ASP A 167 13.48 -21.90 16.41
N SER A 168 13.07 -20.80 15.76
CA SER A 168 13.11 -20.67 14.31
C SER A 168 14.54 -20.52 13.80
N LYS A 169 14.87 -21.27 12.74
CA LYS A 169 16.15 -21.17 12.01
C LYS A 169 16.43 -19.77 11.46
N VAL A 170 15.42 -18.91 11.35
CA VAL A 170 15.60 -17.52 10.90
C VAL A 170 16.59 -16.77 11.80
N LEU A 171 16.58 -17.03 13.12
CA LEU A 171 17.47 -16.37 14.06
C LEU A 171 18.94 -16.75 13.81
N GLU A 172 19.21 -18.01 13.47
CA GLU A 172 20.56 -18.46 13.08
C GLU A 172 21.02 -17.80 11.78
N ILE A 173 20.13 -17.67 10.79
CA ILE A 173 20.42 -17.04 9.50
C ILE A 173 20.76 -15.55 9.69
N VAL A 174 19.95 -14.83 10.46
CA VAL A 174 20.16 -13.41 10.76
C VAL A 174 21.46 -13.22 11.56
N PHE A 175 21.67 -14.02 12.61
CA PHE A 175 22.88 -13.95 13.42
C PHE A 175 24.15 -14.26 12.62
N LYS A 176 24.11 -15.27 11.75
CA LYS A 176 25.25 -15.60 10.87
C LYS A 176 25.58 -14.46 9.91
N LYS A 177 24.57 -13.70 9.45
CA LYS A 177 24.76 -12.61 8.49
C LYS A 177 25.19 -11.29 9.15
N TYR A 178 24.64 -10.96 10.32
CA TYR A 178 24.81 -9.62 10.94
C TYR A 178 25.43 -9.63 12.33
N GLY A 179 25.59 -10.80 12.97
CA GLY A 179 26.11 -10.91 14.34
C GLY A 179 25.11 -10.48 15.43
N THR A 180 23.85 -10.23 15.07
CA THR A 180 22.76 -9.88 15.98
C THR A 180 21.48 -10.64 15.62
N TYR A 181 20.49 -10.62 16.50
CA TYR A 181 19.13 -11.15 16.28
C TYR A 181 18.11 -10.03 16.01
N LEU A 182 18.58 -8.83 15.67
CA LEU A 182 17.74 -7.69 15.30
C LEU A 182 17.03 -7.97 13.97
N LEU A 183 15.90 -7.31 13.75
CA LEU A 183 15.24 -7.32 12.45
C LEU A 183 16.04 -6.42 11.49
N PRO A 184 16.59 -6.94 10.37
CA PRO A 184 17.24 -6.10 9.37
C PRO A 184 16.21 -5.20 8.68
N MET A 185 16.44 -3.89 8.72
CA MET A 185 15.51 -2.89 8.21
C MET A 185 15.85 -2.47 6.78
N ALA A 186 14.83 -2.23 5.94
CA ALA A 186 15.05 -1.71 4.60
C ALA A 186 15.41 -0.21 4.60
N TYR A 187 14.99 0.52 5.64
CA TYR A 187 15.21 1.95 5.78
C TYR A 187 16.26 2.25 6.84
N THR A 188 17.02 3.32 6.61
CA THR A 188 18.09 3.77 7.51
C THR A 188 17.56 4.24 8.86
N GLU A 189 16.40 4.88 8.85
CA GLU A 189 15.71 5.47 9.99
C GLU A 189 14.70 4.52 10.64
N GLY A 190 14.54 3.31 10.09
CA GLY A 190 13.55 2.37 10.55
C GLY A 190 12.12 2.84 10.29
N CYS A 191 11.25 2.65 11.28
CA CYS A 191 9.84 2.96 11.17
C CYS A 191 9.54 4.45 11.44
N PRO A 192 8.44 5.00 10.90
CA PRO A 192 7.95 6.31 11.31
C PRO A 192 7.61 6.36 12.79
N THR A 193 7.82 7.53 13.42
CA THR A 193 7.64 7.83 14.86
C THR A 193 6.17 7.93 15.29
N HIS A 194 5.40 6.89 14.98
CA HIS A 194 4.04 6.66 15.44
C HIS A 194 3.77 5.15 15.56
N PRO A 195 2.82 4.72 16.42
CA PRO A 195 2.55 3.31 16.69
C PRO A 195 2.25 2.47 15.44
N ALA A 196 2.44 1.16 15.53
CA ALA A 196 2.30 0.24 14.40
C ALA A 196 0.83 0.07 13.94
N TYR A 197 -0.11 -0.17 14.87
CA TYR A 197 -1.43 -0.68 14.50
C TYR A 197 -2.54 0.39 14.46
N PRO A 198 -3.39 0.41 13.41
CA PRO A 198 -3.25 -0.30 12.12
C PRO A 198 -2.25 0.43 11.22
N ALA A 199 -1.88 -0.14 10.07
CA ALA A 199 -0.98 0.53 9.12
C ALA A 199 -1.69 1.70 8.44
N GLY A 200 -1.08 2.90 8.46
CA GLY A 200 -1.63 4.09 7.81
C GLY A 200 -1.76 3.89 6.30
N HIS A 201 -0.70 3.34 5.67
CA HIS A 201 -0.68 2.95 4.27
C HIS A 201 -1.84 2.02 3.87
N ALA A 202 -2.05 0.97 4.67
CA ALA A 202 -3.13 0.02 4.45
C ALA A 202 -4.51 0.66 4.58
N THR A 203 -4.67 1.62 5.50
CA THR A 203 -5.95 2.28 5.76
C THR A 203 -6.33 3.22 4.62
N HIS A 204 -5.40 4.06 4.13
CA HIS A 204 -5.74 4.96 3.02
C HIS A 204 -5.90 4.22 1.69
N ILE A 205 -5.10 3.18 1.40
CA ILE A 205 -5.28 2.41 0.16
C ILE A 205 -6.56 1.57 0.22
N GLY A 206 -6.91 1.01 1.39
CA GLY A 206 -8.18 0.29 1.59
C GLY A 206 -9.38 1.17 1.27
N ALA A 207 -9.37 2.42 1.75
CA ALA A 207 -10.39 3.40 1.42
C ALA A 207 -10.37 3.76 -0.08
N GLY A 208 -9.19 4.07 -0.62
CA GLY A 208 -9.01 4.44 -2.00
C GLY A 208 -9.53 3.39 -3.00
N VAL A 209 -9.13 2.12 -2.86
CA VAL A 209 -9.61 1.08 -3.78
C VAL A 209 -11.09 0.76 -3.59
N THR A 210 -11.64 0.98 -2.39
CA THR A 210 -13.10 0.84 -2.16
C THR A 210 -13.87 1.88 -2.96
N ILE A 211 -13.41 3.13 -2.97
CA ILE A 211 -13.97 4.16 -3.86
C ILE A 211 -13.82 3.73 -5.33
N LEU A 212 -12.65 3.26 -5.76
CA LEU A 212 -12.47 2.85 -7.16
C LEU A 212 -13.40 1.69 -7.54
N LYS A 213 -13.57 0.67 -6.70
CA LYS A 213 -14.51 -0.43 -6.94
C LYS A 213 -15.97 0.06 -7.02
N ALA A 214 -16.33 1.11 -6.28
CA ALA A 214 -17.68 1.69 -6.35
C ALA A 214 -17.96 2.44 -7.66
N PHE A 215 -16.94 3.00 -8.30
CA PHE A 215 -17.07 3.82 -9.52
C PHE A 215 -16.73 3.08 -10.81
N PHE A 216 -15.99 1.98 -10.75
CA PHE A 216 -15.56 1.21 -11.91
C PHE A 216 -16.12 -0.22 -11.88
N ASN A 217 -16.34 -0.79 -13.07
CA ASN A 217 -16.79 -2.16 -13.24
C ASN A 217 -15.66 -3.12 -12.85
N GLU A 218 -15.83 -3.82 -11.73
CA GLU A 218 -14.84 -4.78 -11.22
C GLU A 218 -14.56 -5.94 -12.17
N ASP A 219 -15.53 -6.31 -13.02
CA ASP A 219 -15.41 -7.40 -13.99
C ASP A 219 -14.74 -6.98 -15.30
N TYR A 220 -14.46 -5.70 -15.48
CA TYR A 220 -13.76 -5.21 -16.67
C TYR A 220 -12.38 -5.86 -16.78
N ILE A 221 -12.08 -6.41 -17.96
CA ILE A 221 -10.82 -7.10 -18.24
C ILE A 221 -9.77 -6.07 -18.64
N ILE A 222 -8.68 -5.99 -17.87
CA ILE A 222 -7.61 -5.03 -18.12
C ILE A 222 -6.90 -5.39 -19.42
N PRO A 223 -6.87 -4.48 -20.42
CA PRO A 223 -6.24 -4.75 -21.70
C PRO A 223 -4.72 -4.76 -21.57
N ASN A 224 -4.08 -5.65 -22.34
CA ASN A 224 -2.62 -5.77 -22.45
C ASN A 224 -1.92 -5.78 -21.08
N PRO A 225 -2.22 -6.76 -20.20
CA PRO A 225 -1.58 -6.84 -18.89
C PRO A 225 -0.09 -7.16 -19.05
N VAL A 226 0.71 -6.67 -18.11
CA VAL A 226 2.18 -6.77 -18.13
C VAL A 226 2.75 -7.31 -16.83
N VAL A 227 4.00 -7.76 -16.87
CA VAL A 227 4.81 -8.13 -15.71
C VAL A 227 6.23 -7.59 -15.89
N ALA A 228 6.85 -7.12 -14.82
CA ALA A 228 8.25 -6.69 -14.86
C ALA A 228 9.18 -7.88 -15.09
N SER A 229 10.26 -7.68 -15.84
CA SER A 229 11.40 -8.61 -15.88
C SER A 229 12.02 -8.75 -14.48
N ALA A 230 12.78 -9.81 -14.25
CA ALA A 230 13.39 -10.08 -12.94
C ALA A 230 14.33 -8.93 -12.50
N ASP A 231 15.02 -8.30 -13.44
CA ASP A 231 15.86 -7.12 -13.21
C ASP A 231 15.07 -5.79 -13.17
N GLY A 232 13.76 -5.81 -13.42
CA GLY A 232 12.90 -4.62 -13.42
C GLY A 232 13.22 -3.61 -14.52
N LEU A 233 14.01 -3.97 -15.54
CA LEU A 233 14.37 -3.03 -16.61
C LEU A 233 13.27 -2.91 -17.68
N ASP A 234 12.51 -3.98 -17.91
CA ASP A 234 11.52 -4.05 -18.97
C ASP A 234 10.18 -4.61 -18.47
N LEU A 235 9.13 -4.33 -19.24
CA LEU A 235 7.82 -4.96 -19.09
C LEU A 235 7.63 -6.01 -20.17
N GLN A 236 7.17 -7.18 -19.76
CA GLN A 236 6.84 -8.30 -20.63
C GLN A 236 5.31 -8.50 -20.63
N PRO A 237 4.70 -8.98 -21.72
CA PRO A 237 3.29 -9.36 -21.73
C PRO A 237 2.97 -10.39 -20.64
N TYR A 238 1.88 -10.19 -19.91
CA TYR A 238 1.36 -11.17 -18.97
C TYR A 238 0.46 -12.18 -19.72
N LEU A 239 0.89 -13.45 -19.75
CA LEU A 239 0.25 -14.50 -20.56
C LEU A 239 -0.52 -15.55 -19.73
N LYS A 240 -0.75 -15.31 -18.43
CA LYS A 240 -1.36 -16.30 -17.52
C LYS A 240 -2.88 -16.16 -17.36
N GLY A 241 -3.54 -15.50 -18.31
CA GLY A 241 -4.99 -15.28 -18.33
C GLY A 241 -5.41 -13.85 -18.04
N ASP A 242 -6.72 -13.65 -17.95
CA ASP A 242 -7.32 -12.33 -17.81
C ASP A 242 -7.21 -11.78 -16.40
N LEU A 243 -6.93 -10.48 -16.31
CA LEU A 243 -6.89 -9.75 -15.06
C LEU A 243 -8.05 -8.76 -14.99
N LYS A 244 -8.94 -8.97 -14.03
CA LYS A 244 -10.10 -8.10 -13.77
C LYS A 244 -9.71 -6.88 -12.95
N VAL A 245 -10.41 -5.76 -13.15
CA VAL A 245 -10.23 -4.51 -12.38
C VAL A 245 -10.34 -4.75 -10.87
N GLY A 246 -11.39 -5.42 -10.40
CA GLY A 246 -11.59 -5.66 -8.96
C GLY A 246 -10.44 -6.47 -8.35
N GLY A 247 -9.98 -7.50 -9.06
CA GLY A 247 -8.83 -8.31 -8.65
C GLY A 247 -7.52 -7.52 -8.59
N GLU A 248 -7.24 -6.68 -9.59
CA GLU A 248 -6.03 -5.85 -9.60
C GLU A 248 -6.08 -4.68 -8.62
N LEU A 249 -7.27 -4.17 -8.27
CA LEU A 249 -7.46 -3.19 -7.19
C LEU A 249 -7.24 -3.83 -5.82
N ASN A 250 -7.78 -5.02 -5.57
CA ASN A 250 -7.50 -5.75 -4.33
C ASN A 250 -5.99 -6.10 -4.21
N LYS A 251 -5.37 -6.49 -5.33
CA LYS A 251 -3.93 -6.72 -5.40
C LYS A 251 -3.13 -5.43 -5.15
N LEU A 252 -3.60 -4.28 -5.63
CA LEU A 252 -2.98 -2.97 -5.38
C LEU A 252 -2.98 -2.65 -3.89
N ALA A 253 -4.13 -2.81 -3.22
CA ALA A 253 -4.24 -2.60 -1.78
C ALA A 253 -3.29 -3.51 -0.99
N ALA A 254 -3.22 -4.80 -1.36
CA ALA A 254 -2.27 -5.71 -0.77
C ALA A 254 -0.81 -5.32 -1.06
N ASN A 255 -0.48 -4.85 -2.26
CA ASN A 255 0.88 -4.41 -2.60
C ASN A 255 1.32 -3.22 -1.73
N ILE A 256 0.48 -2.19 -1.60
CA ILE A 256 0.82 -1.01 -0.78
C ILE A 256 0.90 -1.36 0.70
N ALA A 257 -0.05 -2.15 1.21
CA ALA A 257 -0.05 -2.55 2.60
C ALA A 257 1.16 -3.43 2.94
N LEU A 258 1.40 -4.50 2.17
CA LEU A 258 2.50 -5.45 2.43
C LEU A 258 3.87 -4.92 2.00
N GLY A 259 3.94 -3.88 1.15
CA GLY A 259 5.19 -3.17 0.89
C GLY A 259 5.85 -2.65 2.17
N ARG A 260 5.03 -2.21 3.14
CA ARG A 260 5.52 -1.77 4.45
C ARG A 260 5.99 -2.94 5.32
N ASP A 261 5.41 -4.12 5.17
CA ASP A 261 5.89 -5.35 5.82
C ASP A 261 7.24 -5.78 5.22
N PHE A 262 7.40 -5.73 3.90
CA PHE A 262 8.68 -6.00 3.24
C PHE A 262 9.79 -5.04 3.70
N ALA A 263 9.43 -3.81 4.06
CA ALA A 263 10.37 -2.85 4.62
C ALA A 263 10.71 -3.07 6.10
N GLY A 264 10.00 -3.97 6.79
CA GLY A 264 10.19 -4.29 8.19
C GLY A 264 9.45 -3.37 9.17
N VAL A 265 8.56 -2.49 8.72
CA VAL A 265 7.95 -1.46 9.58
C VAL A 265 6.53 -1.78 10.06
N HIS A 266 5.86 -2.78 9.48
CA HIS A 266 4.51 -3.20 9.87
C HIS A 266 4.38 -4.71 10.02
N TRP A 267 3.30 -5.10 10.70
CA TRP A 267 2.85 -6.48 10.82
C TRP A 267 1.72 -6.76 9.82
N ARG A 268 1.59 -8.02 9.38
CA ARG A 268 0.46 -8.44 8.53
C ARG A 268 -0.91 -8.05 9.09
N SER A 269 -1.11 -8.12 10.41
CA SER A 269 -2.39 -7.69 11.01
C SER A 269 -2.60 -6.18 10.97
N ASP A 270 -1.54 -5.36 11.02
CA ASP A 270 -1.66 -3.92 10.80
C ASP A 270 -2.20 -3.62 9.39
N CYS A 271 -1.78 -4.44 8.41
CA CYS A 271 -2.18 -4.33 7.02
C CYS A 271 -3.63 -4.77 6.79
N LEU A 272 -4.00 -5.98 7.22
CA LEU A 272 -5.33 -6.53 6.97
C LEU A 272 -6.43 -5.71 7.65
N GLU A 273 -6.24 -5.36 8.92
CA GLU A 273 -7.24 -4.58 9.66
C GLU A 273 -7.22 -3.11 9.25
N GLY A 274 -6.07 -2.58 8.83
CA GLY A 274 -6.01 -1.26 8.20
C GLY A 274 -6.85 -1.17 6.94
N MET A 275 -6.72 -2.14 6.02
CA MET A 275 -7.53 -2.16 4.78
C MET A 275 -9.03 -2.20 5.08
N ARG A 276 -9.47 -2.99 6.06
CA ARG A 276 -10.87 -3.07 6.49
C ARG A 276 -11.38 -1.78 7.10
N LEU A 277 -10.55 -1.13 7.94
CA LEU A 277 -10.89 0.18 8.49
C LEU A 277 -11.05 1.22 7.37
N GLY A 278 -10.15 1.20 6.38
CA GLY A 278 -10.24 2.06 5.20
C GLY A 278 -11.51 1.83 4.39
N GLU A 279 -11.85 0.56 4.13
CA GLU A 279 -13.09 0.17 3.44
C GLU A 279 -14.33 0.69 4.17
N ALA A 280 -14.39 0.55 5.51
CA ALA A 280 -15.50 1.06 6.31
C ALA A 280 -15.63 2.59 6.22
N VAL A 281 -14.51 3.33 6.25
CA VAL A 281 -14.51 4.79 6.07
C VAL A 281 -15.00 5.18 4.68
N ALA A 282 -14.55 4.50 3.63
CA ALA A 282 -15.00 4.76 2.27
C ALA A 282 -16.50 4.46 2.08
N ILE A 283 -17.01 3.38 2.69
CA ILE A 283 -18.45 3.08 2.71
C ILE A 283 -19.24 4.23 3.36
N GLY A 284 -18.77 4.73 4.51
CA GLY A 284 -19.39 5.88 5.18
C GLY A 284 -19.44 7.12 4.28
N LEU A 285 -18.31 7.46 3.63
CA LEU A 285 -18.25 8.57 2.66
C LEU A 285 -19.26 8.40 1.52
N LEU A 286 -19.37 7.20 0.93
CA LEU A 286 -20.32 6.92 -0.14
C LEU A 286 -21.78 7.02 0.34
N GLN A 287 -22.07 6.56 1.56
CA GLN A 287 -23.41 6.61 2.16
C GLN A 287 -23.85 8.04 2.47
N ASP A 288 -22.95 8.87 3.01
CA ASP A 288 -23.23 10.27 3.35
C ASP A 288 -23.64 11.08 2.12
N TYR A 289 -22.99 10.83 0.98
CA TYR A 289 -23.28 11.53 -0.28
C TYR A 289 -24.42 10.93 -1.10
N ARG A 290 -24.83 9.68 -0.85
CA ARG A 290 -25.85 8.98 -1.66
C ARG A 290 -27.14 9.77 -1.83
N ASN A 291 -27.61 10.46 -0.79
CA ASN A 291 -28.86 11.23 -0.81
C ASN A 291 -28.70 12.67 -1.34
N THR A 292 -27.49 13.05 -1.77
CA THR A 292 -27.20 14.39 -2.30
C THR A 292 -27.33 14.47 -3.83
N TYR A 293 -27.50 13.33 -4.49
CA TYR A 293 -27.63 13.20 -5.94
C TYR A 293 -29.09 13.36 -6.38
N ASN A 294 -29.31 14.03 -7.52
CA ASN A 294 -30.65 14.23 -8.10
C ASN A 294 -30.95 13.21 -9.22
N GLU A 295 -29.92 12.51 -9.69
CA GLU A 295 -29.98 11.46 -10.69
C GLU A 295 -30.79 10.26 -10.17
N GLU A 296 -31.40 9.49 -11.09
CA GLU A 296 -31.99 8.18 -10.76
C GLU A 296 -30.88 7.19 -10.41
N PHE A 297 -30.44 7.22 -9.15
CA PHE A 297 -29.30 6.45 -8.66
C PHE A 297 -29.71 5.51 -7.52
N HIS A 298 -29.64 4.20 -7.79
CA HIS A 298 -30.05 3.18 -6.83
C HIS A 298 -29.01 2.87 -5.75
N GLY A 299 -27.79 3.38 -5.90
CA GLY A 299 -26.70 3.21 -4.95
C GLY A 299 -25.44 2.65 -5.60
N PHE A 300 -24.32 2.76 -4.89
CA PHE A 300 -23.06 2.14 -5.28
C PHE A 300 -23.13 0.64 -5.02
N SER A 301 -22.56 -0.16 -5.92
CA SER A 301 -22.46 -1.61 -5.77
C SER A 301 -21.02 -2.05 -6.06
N PHE A 302 -20.43 -2.80 -5.14
CA PHE A 302 -19.09 -3.36 -5.26
C PHE A 302 -18.90 -4.53 -4.28
N THR A 303 -17.88 -5.33 -4.53
CA THR A 303 -17.48 -6.47 -3.70
C THR A 303 -16.55 -6.00 -2.59
N LYS A 304 -16.86 -6.32 -1.34
CA LYS A 304 -16.00 -5.98 -0.20
C LYS A 304 -14.74 -6.86 -0.18
N PHE A 305 -13.76 -6.51 0.64
CA PHE A 305 -12.53 -7.33 0.77
C PHE A 305 -12.79 -8.75 1.28
N ASP A 306 -13.91 -8.99 1.97
CA ASP A 306 -14.31 -10.29 2.50
C ASP A 306 -15.15 -11.14 1.52
N GLY A 307 -15.37 -10.66 0.29
CA GLY A 307 -16.19 -11.32 -0.73
C GLY A 307 -17.63 -10.86 -0.72
#